data_AF-A0A357TBC8-F1
#
_entry.id   AF-A0A357TBC8-F1
#
_cell.length_a   1.000
_cell.length_b   1.000
_cell.length_c   1.000
_cell.angle_alpha   90.00
_cell.angle_beta   90.00
_cell.angle_gamma   90.00
#
_symmetry.space_group_name_H-M   'P 1'
#
loop_
_entity.id
_entity.type
_entity.pdbx_description
1 polymer ?
#
loop_
_entity_poly.entity_id
_entity_poly.type
_entity_poly.pdbx_seq_one_letter_code
_entity_poly.pdbx_strand_id
1 'polypeptide(L)'
;MYGQQHPLTKKAGSPKLVWNFTFSQMVAILIGAKLSWEFSKIVPALPLKNPVFAHIHHLIPLGAALILLYGREQKTGLLLYRYIYFWIKYRLKSPKVIVWKKF
;
A
#
# COMPACT_ATOMS: atom_id res chain seq x y z
N MET A 1 40.75 -5.36 -17.84
CA MET A 1 39.46 -5.52 -18.52
C MET A 1 38.49 -6.12 -17.52
N TYR A 2 37.47 -5.38 -17.10
CA TYR A 2 36.52 -5.83 -16.06
C TYR A 2 35.77 -7.07 -16.55
N GLY A 3 36.09 -8.21 -15.94
CA GLY A 3 35.53 -9.51 -16.25
C GLY A 3 34.05 -9.57 -15.88
N GLN A 4 33.26 -10.04 -16.84
CA GLN A 4 31.97 -10.69 -16.68
C GLN A 4 31.14 -10.22 -15.48
N GLN A 5 30.52 -9.04 -15.62
CA GLN A 5 29.32 -8.75 -14.87
C GLN A 5 28.30 -9.82 -15.22
N HIS A 6 28.06 -10.77 -14.31
CA HIS A 6 26.92 -11.67 -14.40
C HIS A 6 25.69 -10.80 -14.73
N PRO A 7 24.94 -11.07 -15.81
CA PRO A 7 23.69 -10.35 -16.04
C PRO A 7 22.86 -10.57 -14.79
N LEU A 8 22.63 -9.50 -14.02
CA LEU A 8 21.83 -9.55 -12.81
C LEU A 8 20.48 -10.12 -13.21
N THR A 9 20.29 -11.41 -12.99
CA THR A 9 19.08 -12.14 -13.37
C THR A 9 17.94 -11.35 -12.76
N LYS A 10 17.05 -10.82 -13.60
CA LYS A 10 15.93 -10.00 -13.13
C LYS A 10 15.24 -10.81 -12.03
N LYS A 11 15.13 -10.23 -10.83
CA LYS A 11 14.42 -10.87 -9.72
C LYS A 11 13.07 -11.33 -10.25
N ALA A 12 12.75 -12.61 -10.04
CA ALA A 12 11.46 -13.16 -10.44
C ALA A 12 10.35 -12.26 -9.86
N GLY A 13 9.43 -11.82 -10.72
CA GLY A 13 8.29 -11.02 -10.29
C GLY A 13 7.47 -11.78 -9.27
N SER A 14 6.75 -11.06 -8.40
CA SER A 14 5.82 -11.71 -7.46
C SER A 14 4.81 -12.56 -8.24
N PRO A 15 4.56 -13.81 -7.81
CA PRO A 15 3.61 -14.68 -8.51
C PRO A 15 2.23 -14.04 -8.47
N LYS A 16 1.57 -14.05 -9.64
CA LYS A 16 0.18 -13.63 -9.80
C LYS A 16 -0.69 -14.86 -9.59
N LEU A 17 -1.76 -14.72 -8.82
CA LEU A 17 -2.65 -15.82 -8.46
C LEU A 17 -3.89 -15.82 -9.37
N VAL A 18 -4.83 -14.91 -9.09
CA VAL A 18 -6.13 -14.84 -9.77
C VAL A 18 -6.34 -13.43 -10.31
N TRP A 19 -6.86 -13.32 -11.53
CA TRP A 19 -7.12 -12.05 -12.22
C TRP A 19 -5.95 -11.07 -12.20
N ASN A 20 -4.73 -11.60 -12.39
CA ASN A 20 -3.51 -10.80 -12.45
C ASN A 20 -3.12 -10.11 -11.12
N PHE A 21 -3.80 -10.42 -10.00
CA PHE A 21 -3.44 -9.93 -8.67
C PHE A 21 -2.38 -10.80 -8.00
N THR A 22 -1.46 -10.17 -7.28
CA THR A 22 -0.55 -10.85 -6.35
C THR A 22 -1.28 -11.18 -5.05
N PHE A 23 -0.79 -12.16 -4.29
CA PHE A 23 -1.37 -12.53 -2.99
C PHE A 23 -1.55 -11.33 -2.05
N SER A 24 -0.55 -10.47 -1.95
CA SER A 24 -0.62 -9.26 -1.12
C SER A 24 -1.71 -8.28 -1.57
N GLN A 25 -1.95 -8.18 -2.88
CA GLN A 25 -3.03 -7.34 -3.42
C GLN A 25 -4.40 -7.91 -3.08
N MET A 26 -4.59 -9.23 -3.18
CA MET A 26 -5.83 -9.88 -2.74
C MET A 26 -6.10 -9.65 -1.25
N VAL A 27 -5.10 -9.87 -0.39
CA VAL A 27 -5.25 -9.66 1.06
C VAL A 27 -5.62 -8.22 1.36
N ALA A 28 -4.98 -7.24 0.72
CA ALA A 28 -5.31 -5.83 0.91
C ALA A 28 -6.74 -5.48 0.47
N ILE A 29 -7.21 -6.02 -0.67
CA ILE A 29 -8.58 -5.82 -1.15
C ILE A 29 -9.59 -6.43 -0.17
N LEU A 30 -9.33 -7.65 0.31
CA LEU A 30 -10.19 -8.31 1.30
C LEU A 30 -10.29 -7.53 2.61
N ILE A 31 -9.16 -7.00 3.11
CA ILE A 31 -9.14 -6.14 4.29
C ILE A 31 -9.95 -4.87 4.03
N GLY A 32 -9.74 -4.20 2.90
CA GLY A 32 -10.49 -3.01 2.51
C GLY A 32 -12.00 -3.26 2.42
N ALA A 33 -12.40 -4.37 1.81
CA ALA A 33 -13.79 -4.78 1.69
C ALA A 33 -14.43 -5.07 3.06
N LYS A 34 -13.72 -5.79 3.94
CA LYS A 34 -14.18 -6.05 5.31
C LYS A 34 -14.34 -4.75 6.10
N LEU A 35 -13.39 -3.83 6.00
CA LEU A 35 -13.49 -2.52 6.66
C LEU A 35 -14.66 -1.69 6.13
N SER A 36 -14.88 -1.69 4.80
CA SER A 36 -16.06 -1.06 4.19
C SER A 36 -17.37 -1.66 4.69
N TRP A 37 -17.44 -2.98 4.84
CA TRP A 37 -18.61 -3.67 5.39
C TRP A 37 -18.88 -3.28 6.84
N GLU A 38 -17.87 -3.33 7.72
CA GLU A 38 -18.05 -2.91 9.11
C GLU A 38 -18.40 -1.42 9.23
N PHE A 39 -17.79 -0.58 8.40
CA PHE A 39 -18.09 0.85 8.35
C PHE A 39 -19.53 1.14 7.94
N SER A 40 -20.10 0.33 7.02
CA SER A 40 -21.50 0.46 6.59
C SER A 40 -22.52 0.19 7.71
N LYS A 41 -22.14 -0.61 8.72
CA LYS A 41 -22.99 -0.88 9.89
C LYS A 41 -23.00 0.25 10.90
N ILE A 42 -21.90 1.02 10.96
CA ILE A 42 -21.69 2.08 11.95
C ILE A 42 -22.20 3.43 11.39
N VAL A 43 -21.92 3.70 10.12
CA VAL A 43 -22.21 5.00 9.51
C VAL A 43 -23.52 4.94 8.75
N PRO A 44 -24.53 5.75 9.10
CA PRO A 44 -25.80 5.76 8.39
C PRO A 44 -25.64 6.27 6.95
N ALA A 45 -26.64 5.99 6.12
CA ALA A 45 -26.73 6.53 4.77
C ALA A 45 -26.84 8.07 4.80
N LEU A 46 -26.25 8.72 3.80
CA LEU A 46 -26.41 10.17 3.63
C LEU A 46 -27.86 10.49 3.22
N PRO A 47 -28.42 11.65 3.63
CA PRO A 47 -29.79 12.05 3.32
C PRO A 47 -29.92 12.53 1.86
N LEU A 48 -29.64 11.65 0.91
CA LEU A 48 -29.72 11.90 -0.53
C LEU A 48 -30.88 11.10 -1.12
N LYS A 49 -31.57 11.68 -2.11
CA LYS A 49 -32.72 11.04 -2.79
C LYS A 49 -32.33 9.79 -3.58
N ASN A 50 -31.07 9.68 -3.99
CA ASN A 50 -30.58 8.55 -4.78
C ASN A 50 -29.92 7.50 -3.87
N PRO A 51 -30.40 6.24 -3.86
CA PRO A 51 -29.91 5.20 -2.96
C PRO A 51 -28.43 4.85 -3.19
N VAL A 52 -27.92 4.99 -4.42
CA VAL A 52 -26.51 4.70 -4.73
C VAL A 52 -25.59 5.73 -4.10
N PHE A 53 -25.87 7.02 -4.32
CA PHE A 53 -25.08 8.09 -3.74
C PHE A 53 -25.22 8.18 -2.21
N ALA A 54 -26.34 7.71 -1.67
CA ALA A 54 -26.55 7.64 -0.22
C ALA A 54 -25.60 6.68 0.49
N HIS A 55 -24.99 5.70 -0.21
CA HIS A 55 -24.13 4.65 0.36
C HIS A 55 -22.70 4.64 -0.18
N ILE A 56 -22.37 5.52 -1.14
CA ILE A 56 -21.06 5.52 -1.80
C ILE A 56 -19.90 5.77 -0.82
N HIS A 57 -20.15 6.51 0.26
CA HIS A 57 -19.18 6.78 1.32
C HIS A 57 -18.78 5.52 2.09
N HIS A 58 -19.60 4.46 2.06
CA HIS A 58 -19.23 3.18 2.67
C HIS A 58 -18.06 2.50 1.95
N LEU A 59 -17.78 2.88 0.71
CA LEU A 59 -16.64 2.38 -0.07
C LEU A 59 -15.33 3.13 0.22
N ILE A 60 -15.33 4.15 1.10
CA ILE A 60 -14.12 4.92 1.44
C ILE A 60 -12.97 4.02 1.94
N PRO A 61 -13.18 3.07 2.87
CA PRO A 61 -12.11 2.17 3.32
C PRO A 61 -11.50 1.34 2.19
N LEU A 62 -12.34 0.78 1.31
CA LEU A 62 -11.89 0.04 0.14
C LEU A 62 -11.12 0.94 -0.84
N GLY A 63 -11.62 2.15 -1.10
CA GLY A 63 -10.94 3.15 -1.93
C GLY A 63 -9.57 3.53 -1.38
N ALA A 64 -9.46 3.75 -0.07
CA ALA A 64 -8.19 4.02 0.60
C ALA A 64 -7.21 2.85 0.48
N ALA A 65 -7.69 1.61 0.63
CA ALA A 65 -6.87 0.40 0.45
C ALA A 65 -6.33 0.31 -0.99
N LEU A 66 -7.15 0.61 -2.01
CA LEU A 66 -6.74 0.63 -3.40
C LEU A 66 -5.71 1.72 -3.70
N ILE A 67 -5.90 2.93 -3.16
CA ILE A 67 -4.93 4.03 -3.28
C ILE A 67 -3.59 3.64 -2.67
N LEU A 68 -3.58 2.99 -1.50
CA LEU A 68 -2.34 2.53 -0.87
C LEU A 68 -1.63 1.45 -1.69
N LEU A 69 -2.41 0.57 -2.33
CA LEU A 69 -1.91 -0.58 -3.08
C LEU A 69 -1.32 -0.18 -4.45
N TYR A 70 -1.97 0.74 -5.16
CA TYR A 70 -1.62 1.12 -6.53
C TYR A 70 -1.03 2.51 -6.67
N GLY A 71 -1.31 3.40 -5.71
CA GLY A 71 -0.75 4.74 -5.67
C GLY A 71 0.76 4.70 -5.59
N ARG A 72 1.39 5.62 -6.31
CA ARG A 72 2.84 5.83 -6.27
C ARG A 72 3.11 7.24 -5.78
N GLU A 73 4.11 7.36 -4.93
CA GLU A 73 4.63 8.66 -4.53
C GLU A 73 5.41 9.26 -5.72
N GLN A 74 5.14 10.51 -6.06
CA GLN A 74 5.59 11.11 -7.34
C GLN A 74 7.10 11.35 -7.38
N LYS A 75 7.74 11.64 -6.25
CA LYS A 75 9.17 11.97 -6.19
C LYS A 75 10.06 10.73 -6.24
N THR A 76 9.62 9.63 -5.63
CA THR A 76 10.39 8.39 -5.43
C THR A 76 9.94 7.25 -6.35
N GLY A 77 8.73 7.33 -6.92
CA GLY A 77 8.12 6.27 -7.73
C GLY A 77 7.75 5.01 -6.93
N LEU A 78 7.96 5.01 -5.61
CA LEU A 78 7.63 3.90 -4.73
C LEU A 78 6.12 3.76 -4.58
N LEU A 79 5.66 2.52 -4.46
CA LEU A 79 4.28 2.25 -4.06
C LEU A 79 4.04 2.87 -2.69
N LEU A 80 2.87 3.49 -2.52
CA LEU A 80 2.57 4.34 -1.37
C LEU A 80 2.69 3.57 -0.05
N TYR A 81 2.24 2.31 0.01
CA TYR A 81 2.43 1.46 1.19
C TYR A 81 3.91 1.23 1.54
N ARG A 82 4.81 1.11 0.55
CA ARG A 82 6.26 0.96 0.78
C ARG A 82 6.88 2.24 1.28
N TYR A 83 6.48 3.36 0.67
CA TYR A 83 6.92 4.69 1.09
C TYR A 83 6.55 4.94 2.55
N ILE A 84 5.28 4.72 2.92
CA ILE A 84 4.80 4.86 4.29
C ILE A 84 5.56 3.93 5.24
N TYR A 85 5.76 2.66 4.87
CA TYR A 85 6.53 1.72 5.68
C TYR A 85 7.96 2.22 5.96
N PHE A 86 8.68 2.68 4.93
CA PHE A 86 10.04 3.20 5.11
C PHE A 86 10.07 4.50 5.91
N TRP A 87 9.10 5.38 5.68
CA TRP A 87 8.96 6.62 6.43
C TRP A 87 8.71 6.35 7.91
N ILE A 88 7.76 5.47 8.26
CA ILE A 88 7.50 5.04 9.63
C ILE A 88 8.75 4.40 10.24
N LYS A 89 9.39 3.46 9.53
CA LYS A 89 10.62 2.81 10.00
C LYS A 89 11.76 3.81 10.27
N TYR A 90 11.89 4.84 9.43
CA TYR A 90 12.85 5.92 9.62
C TYR A 90 12.50 6.76 10.86
N ARG A 91 11.24 7.14 11.03
CA ARG A 91 10.76 7.91 12.19
C ARG A 91 10.90 7.14 13.51
N LEU A 92 10.68 5.83 13.49
CA LEU A 92 10.80 4.95 14.65
C LEU A 92 12.24 4.52 14.94
N LYS A 93 13.16 4.65 13.98
CA LYS A 93 14.59 4.56 14.28
C LYS A 93 14.95 5.83 15.04
N SER A 94 15.04 5.74 16.37
CA SER A 94 15.79 6.72 17.16
C SER A 94 17.15 6.95 16.48
N PRO A 95 17.65 8.19 16.40
CA PRO A 95 18.95 8.44 15.80
C PRO A 95 19.97 7.67 16.63
N LYS A 96 20.40 6.50 16.12
CA LYS A 96 21.66 5.93 16.53
C LYS A 96 22.68 6.93 16.04
N VAL A 97 23.08 7.83 16.93
CA VAL A 97 24.22 8.72 16.73
C VAL A 97 25.37 7.79 16.38
N ILE A 98 25.68 7.68 15.09
CA ILE A 98 26.89 7.00 14.65
C ILE A 98 27.99 8.01 14.96
N VAL A 99 28.47 7.98 16.20
CA VAL A 99 29.72 8.62 16.57
C VAL A 99 30.78 7.83 15.83
N TRP A 100 31.20 8.33 14.67
CA TRP A 100 32.43 7.89 14.04
C TRP A 100 33.56 8.24 15.01
N LYS A 101 33.98 7.25 15.81
CA LYS A 101 35.21 7.35 16.58
C LYS A 101 36.34 7.40 15.56
N LYS A 102 36.85 8.61 15.27
CA LYS A 102 38.11 8.78 14.54
C LYS A 102 39.18 8.04 15.34
N PHE A 103 39.75 7.00 14.72
CA PHE A 103 41.05 6.49 15.10
C PHE A 103 42.12 7.32 14.40
#